data_AF-A0A1Y2C4B7-F1
#
_entry.id   AF-A0A1Y2C4B7-F1
#
_cell.length_a   1.000
_cell.length_b   1.000
_cell.length_c   1.000
_cell.angle_alpha   90.00
_cell.angle_beta   90.00
_cell.angle_gamma   90.00
#
_symmetry.space_group_name_H-M   'P 1'
#
loop_
_entity.id
_entity.type
_entity.pdbx_description
1 polymer ?
#
loop_
_entity_poly.entity_id
_entity_poly.type
_entity_poly.pdbx_seq_one_letter_code
_entity_poly.pdbx_strand_id
1 'polypeptide(L)'
;MEHGFIPVDPALPWPRRSLQSVLYSPKFLYPYLWGLMLPVVVYLIGKAALTAHFQQPLSPRQKAWIMTLYSAMLMISLGSPLFLQFVTLPATATIADHPNLDTAYAWTLGSLFLAYLTADTAIGLIEYPSQFGIISGWVHHIGYAVVVVTQMQMGQIGAYLTMGSAMEVSTVFLALGMINKAWRHDLIFGITSVLLFTQIL
;
A
#
# COMPACT_ATOMS: atom_id res chain seq x y z
N MET A 1 21.46 -9.04 -23.54
CA MET A 1 20.58 -10.15 -23.09
C MET A 1 19.18 -9.60 -23.09
N GLU A 2 18.38 -9.99 -24.07
CA GLU A 2 16.98 -9.58 -24.16
C GLU A 2 16.25 -9.97 -22.88
N HIS A 3 15.57 -9.00 -22.25
CA HIS A 3 14.69 -9.25 -21.13
C HIS A 3 13.45 -9.99 -21.64
N GLY A 4 13.60 -11.29 -21.89
CA GLY A 4 12.50 -12.18 -22.17
C GLY A 4 11.48 -12.07 -21.06
N PHE A 5 10.27 -11.62 -21.41
CA PHE A 5 9.10 -11.63 -20.55
C PHE A 5 8.86 -13.09 -20.17
N ILE A 6 9.31 -13.53 -19.00
CA ILE A 6 8.99 -14.87 -18.49
C ILE A 6 7.51 -14.81 -18.14
N PRO A 7 6.63 -15.53 -18.84
CA PRO A 7 5.21 -15.53 -18.51
C PRO A 7 5.06 -15.88 -17.04
N VAL A 8 4.26 -15.09 -16.33
CA VAL A 8 3.80 -15.50 -15.01
C VAL A 8 2.89 -16.68 -15.25
N ASP A 9 3.27 -17.84 -14.76
CA ASP A 9 2.43 -19.02 -14.74
C ASP A 9 1.66 -18.95 -13.42
N PRO A 10 0.40 -18.51 -13.43
CA PRO A 10 -0.41 -18.42 -12.22
C PRO A 10 -0.70 -19.80 -11.60
N ALA A 11 -0.38 -20.90 -12.29
CA ALA A 11 -0.57 -22.26 -11.79
C ALA A 11 0.64 -22.84 -11.04
N LEU A 12 1.78 -22.13 -10.96
CA LEU A 12 2.93 -22.59 -10.17
C LEU A 12 2.67 -22.38 -8.66
N PRO A 13 2.57 -23.45 -7.86
CA PRO A 13 2.22 -23.34 -6.44
C PRO A 13 3.42 -22.95 -5.56
N TRP A 14 4.59 -22.69 -6.15
CA TRP A 14 5.85 -22.49 -5.42
C TRP A 14 6.48 -21.12 -5.68
N PRO A 15 7.12 -20.50 -4.67
CA PRO A 15 7.95 -19.31 -4.83
C PRO A 15 8.97 -19.46 -5.96
N ARG A 16 9.00 -18.50 -6.89
CA ARG A 16 10.05 -18.41 -7.92
C ARG A 16 11.37 -17.91 -7.35
N ARG A 17 11.31 -17.18 -6.23
CA ARG A 17 12.43 -16.54 -5.56
C ARG A 17 12.48 -16.94 -4.09
N SER A 18 13.69 -17.20 -3.59
CA SER A 18 13.89 -17.35 -2.14
C SER A 18 13.67 -16.01 -1.44
N LEU A 19 13.29 -16.04 -0.16
CA LEU A 19 13.15 -14.83 0.66
C LEU A 19 14.43 -13.99 0.61
N GLN A 20 15.58 -14.65 0.75
CA GLN A 20 16.89 -14.00 0.66
C GLN A 20 17.05 -13.25 -0.66
N SER A 21 16.73 -13.89 -1.80
CA SER A 21 16.86 -13.24 -3.11
C SER A 21 15.93 -12.04 -3.30
N VAL A 22 14.77 -12.01 -2.63
CA VAL A 22 13.89 -10.83 -2.61
C VAL A 22 14.51 -9.72 -1.77
N LEU A 23 14.90 -10.00 -0.53
CA LEU A 23 15.38 -9.00 0.41
C LEU A 23 16.71 -8.36 -0.01
N TYR A 24 17.59 -9.11 -0.68
CA TYR A 24 18.87 -8.58 -1.19
C TYR A 24 18.80 -8.10 -2.64
N SER A 25 17.63 -8.16 -3.29
CA SER A 25 17.44 -7.59 -4.61
C SER A 25 17.61 -6.06 -4.56
N PRO A 26 18.42 -5.44 -5.43
CA PRO A 26 18.51 -3.99 -5.52
C PRO A 26 17.16 -3.31 -5.82
N LYS A 27 16.25 -4.03 -6.51
CA LYS A 27 14.89 -3.57 -6.82
C LYS A 27 14.02 -3.45 -5.56
N PHE A 28 14.37 -4.17 -4.50
CA PHE A 28 13.71 -4.10 -3.20
C PHE A 28 14.46 -3.19 -2.23
N LEU A 29 15.75 -3.47 -2.04
CA LEU A 29 16.55 -2.88 -0.97
C LEU A 29 16.67 -1.37 -1.10
N TYR A 30 16.97 -0.84 -2.29
CA TYR A 30 17.15 0.62 -2.43
C TYR A 30 15.83 1.38 -2.23
N PRO A 31 14.71 1.02 -2.90
CA PRO A 31 13.44 1.68 -2.62
C PRO A 31 12.98 1.51 -1.17
N TYR A 32 13.21 0.35 -0.56
CA TYR A 32 12.85 0.11 0.85
C TYR A 32 13.61 1.06 1.79
N LEU A 33 14.94 1.14 1.67
CA LEU A 33 15.76 2.00 2.53
C LEU A 33 15.41 3.48 2.38
N TRP A 34 15.24 3.96 1.14
CA TRP A 34 14.77 5.34 0.90
C TRP A 34 13.35 5.55 1.42
N GLY A 35 12.50 4.55 1.26
CA GLY A 35 11.12 4.53 1.72
C GLY A 35 10.96 4.50 3.23
N LEU A 36 12.01 4.25 4.03
CA LEU A 36 11.91 4.34 5.49
C LEU A 36 11.92 5.80 5.98
N MET A 37 12.59 6.70 5.26
CA MET A 37 12.77 8.08 5.69
C MET A 37 11.57 8.95 5.30
N LEU A 38 11.02 8.73 4.10
CA LEU A 38 9.94 9.56 3.55
C LEU A 38 8.67 9.55 4.42
N PRO A 39 8.15 8.41 4.92
CA PRO A 39 6.96 8.37 5.76
C PRO A 39 7.18 9.12 7.09
N VAL A 40 8.39 9.06 7.65
CA VAL A 40 8.72 9.80 8.88
C VAL A 40 8.66 11.31 8.66
N VAL A 41 9.26 11.79 7.57
CA VAL A 41 9.20 13.21 7.21
C VAL A 41 7.76 13.66 6.98
N VAL A 42 6.98 12.88 6.23
CA VAL A 42 5.56 13.17 5.98
C VAL A 42 4.76 13.18 7.28
N TYR A 43 5.01 12.24 8.18
CA TYR A 43 4.36 12.20 9.49
C TYR A 43 4.65 13.47 10.30
N LEU A 44 5.91 13.88 10.39
CA LEU A 44 6.31 15.06 11.16
C LEU A 44 5.69 16.34 10.60
N ILE A 45 5.74 16.51 9.27
CA ILE A 45 5.14 17.66 8.58
C ILE A 45 3.61 17.64 8.77
N GLY A 46 2.96 16.50 8.53
CA GLY A 46 1.51 16.34 8.67
C GLY A 46 1.04 16.59 10.10
N LYS A 47 1.76 16.06 11.09
CA LYS A 47 1.50 16.29 12.52
C LYS A 47 1.61 17.78 12.85
N ALA A 48 2.67 18.45 12.41
CA ALA A 48 2.87 19.88 12.64
C ALA A 48 1.76 20.72 11.98
N ALA A 49 1.46 20.46 10.71
CA ALA A 49 0.43 21.17 9.96
C ALA A 49 -0.97 21.01 10.58
N LEU A 50 -1.35 19.78 10.97
CA LEU A 50 -2.65 19.52 11.59
C LEU A 50 -2.73 20.11 13.01
N THR A 51 -1.64 20.09 13.78
CA THR A 51 -1.60 20.74 15.10
C THR A 51 -1.80 22.25 14.96
N ALA A 52 -1.15 22.87 13.98
CA ALA A 52 -1.32 24.29 13.67
C ALA A 52 -2.74 24.60 13.19
N HIS A 53 -3.32 23.75 12.34
CA HIS A 53 -4.68 23.92 11.81
C HIS A 53 -5.74 23.82 12.92
N PHE A 54 -5.66 22.82 13.80
CA PHE A 54 -6.63 22.63 14.88
C PHE A 54 -6.36 23.48 16.12
N GLN A 55 -5.20 24.15 16.19
CA GLN A 55 -4.75 24.95 17.34
C GLN A 55 -4.73 24.16 18.66
N GLN A 56 -4.57 22.84 18.58
CA GLN A 56 -4.55 21.94 19.73
C GLN A 56 -3.74 20.67 19.42
N PRO A 57 -3.22 19.97 20.44
CA PRO A 57 -2.56 18.69 20.25
C PRO A 57 -3.47 17.64 19.59
N LEU A 58 -2.93 16.88 18.66
CA LEU A 58 -3.66 15.80 17.98
C LEU A 58 -3.90 14.61 18.92
N SER A 59 -5.10 14.06 18.86
CA SER A 59 -5.42 12.78 19.52
C SER A 59 -4.60 11.62 18.93
N PRO A 60 -4.36 10.53 19.68
CA PRO A 60 -3.66 9.35 19.17
C PRO A 60 -4.29 8.78 17.88
N ARG A 61 -5.62 8.80 17.80
CA ARG A 61 -6.37 8.43 16.60
C ARG A 61 -5.97 9.30 15.41
N GLN A 62 -6.04 10.62 15.53
CA GLN A 62 -5.69 11.53 14.43
C GLN A 62 -4.26 11.30 13.94
N LYS A 63 -3.31 11.09 14.87
CA LYS A 63 -1.92 10.78 14.52
C LYS A 63 -1.79 9.51 13.69
N ALA A 64 -2.45 8.42 14.11
CA ALA A 64 -2.42 7.15 13.37
C ALA A 64 -2.92 7.31 11.93
N TRP A 65 -3.97 8.09 11.72
CA TRP A 65 -4.56 8.28 10.39
C TRP A 65 -3.74 9.17 9.44
N ILE A 66 -2.73 9.91 9.92
CA ILE A 66 -1.81 10.66 9.04
C ILE A 66 -1.02 9.69 8.17
N MET A 67 -0.47 8.64 8.79
CA MET A 67 0.32 7.62 8.12
C MET A 67 -0.53 6.81 7.15
N THR A 68 -1.73 6.42 7.57
CA THR A 68 -2.69 5.74 6.69
C THR A 68 -3.09 6.60 5.49
N LEU A 69 -3.39 7.89 5.69
CA LEU A 69 -3.69 8.81 4.59
C LEU A 69 -2.52 8.92 3.62
N TYR A 70 -1.29 9.06 4.13
CA TYR A 70 -0.08 9.10 3.30
C TYR A 70 0.06 7.84 2.45
N SER A 71 -0.04 6.65 3.05
CA SER A 71 0.06 5.39 2.31
C SER A 71 -1.02 5.27 1.25
N ALA A 72 -2.28 5.55 1.60
CA ALA A 72 -3.39 5.47 0.66
C ALA A 72 -3.18 6.42 -0.54
N MET A 73 -2.76 7.66 -0.29
CA MET A 73 -2.44 8.62 -1.35
C MET A 73 -1.27 8.17 -2.23
N LEU A 74 -0.20 7.63 -1.63
CA LEU A 74 0.95 7.10 -2.36
C LEU A 74 0.52 5.93 -3.26
N MET A 75 -0.26 4.99 -2.72
CA MET A 75 -0.74 3.81 -3.41
C MET A 75 -1.72 4.14 -4.53
N ILE A 76 -2.59 5.15 -4.37
CA ILE A 76 -3.43 5.62 -5.48
C ILE A 76 -2.57 6.29 -6.54
N SER A 77 -1.71 7.23 -6.15
CA SER A 77 -0.95 8.05 -7.10
C SER A 77 0.01 7.20 -7.94
N LEU A 78 0.70 6.26 -7.30
CA LEU A 78 1.69 5.40 -7.96
C LEU A 78 1.12 4.03 -8.37
N GLY A 79 0.05 3.55 -7.75
CA GLY A 79 -0.55 2.26 -8.13
C GLY A 79 -1.57 2.38 -9.26
N SER A 80 -2.23 3.53 -9.41
CA SER A 80 -3.27 3.71 -10.44
C SER A 80 -2.82 3.44 -11.87
N PRO A 81 -1.56 3.68 -12.31
CA PRO A 81 -1.13 3.24 -13.64
C PRO A 81 -1.23 1.72 -13.85
N LEU A 82 -1.02 0.90 -12.81
CA LEU A 82 -1.20 -0.55 -12.88
C LEU A 82 -2.69 -0.90 -12.99
N PHE A 83 -3.54 -0.25 -12.19
CA PHE A 83 -4.98 -0.42 -12.28
C PHE A 83 -5.53 -0.03 -13.66
N LEU A 84 -5.12 1.12 -14.19
CA LEU A 84 -5.53 1.60 -15.51
C LEU A 84 -5.10 0.65 -16.61
N GLN A 85 -3.88 0.13 -16.56
CA GLN A 85 -3.43 -0.87 -17.54
C GLN A 85 -4.30 -2.12 -17.50
N PHE A 86 -4.62 -2.63 -16.31
CA PHE A 86 -5.47 -3.80 -16.15
C PHE A 86 -6.86 -3.59 -16.77
N VAL A 87 -7.56 -2.50 -16.46
CA VAL A 87 -8.92 -2.25 -16.97
C VAL A 87 -8.97 -1.93 -18.47
N THR A 88 -7.82 -1.63 -19.09
CA THR A 88 -7.71 -1.44 -20.55
C THR A 88 -7.39 -2.72 -21.32
N LEU A 89 -7.14 -3.84 -20.63
CA LEU A 89 -6.95 -5.13 -21.29
C LEU A 89 -8.27 -5.61 -21.94
N PRO A 90 -8.19 -6.47 -22.98
CA PRO A 90 -9.38 -7.08 -23.56
C PRO A 90 -10.23 -7.80 -22.50
N ALA A 91 -11.55 -7.86 -22.70
CA ALA A 91 -12.47 -8.49 -21.73
C ALA A 91 -12.19 -9.98 -21.46
N THR A 92 -11.44 -10.65 -22.35
CA THR A 92 -11.00 -12.04 -22.18
C THR A 92 -9.69 -12.18 -21.41
N ALA A 93 -9.01 -11.07 -21.13
CA ALA A 93 -7.75 -11.06 -20.41
C ALA A 93 -7.98 -11.26 -18.90
N THR A 94 -6.97 -11.81 -18.25
CA THR A 94 -6.92 -12.07 -16.82
C THR A 94 -5.82 -11.25 -16.17
N ILE A 95 -5.73 -11.27 -14.84
CA ILE A 95 -4.63 -10.61 -14.12
C ILE A 95 -3.25 -11.15 -14.55
N ALA A 96 -3.17 -12.38 -15.06
CA ALA A 96 -1.93 -12.98 -15.56
C ALA A 96 -1.40 -12.29 -16.83
N ASP A 97 -2.29 -11.64 -17.60
CA ASP A 97 -1.95 -10.91 -18.82
C ASP A 97 -1.44 -9.49 -18.54
N HIS A 98 -1.36 -9.10 -17.27
CA HIS A 98 -0.94 -7.78 -16.88
C HIS A 98 0.56 -7.55 -17.18
N PRO A 99 0.94 -6.53 -17.97
CA PRO A 99 2.31 -6.38 -18.45
C PRO A 99 3.31 -6.01 -17.34
N ASN A 100 2.81 -5.53 -16.20
CA ASN A 100 3.63 -5.05 -15.09
C ASN A 100 3.56 -5.92 -13.82
N LEU A 101 3.32 -7.23 -13.95
CA LEU A 101 3.27 -8.15 -12.79
C LEU A 101 4.57 -8.21 -11.97
N ASP A 102 5.73 -8.12 -12.64
CA ASP A 102 7.05 -8.38 -12.05
C ASP A 102 8.12 -7.39 -12.52
N THR A 103 7.76 -6.12 -12.67
CA THR A 103 8.66 -5.07 -13.18
C THR A 103 9.33 -4.30 -12.04
N ALA A 104 10.43 -3.59 -12.36
CA ALA A 104 11.13 -2.75 -11.38
C ALA A 104 10.19 -1.69 -10.75
N TYR A 105 9.21 -1.21 -11.52
CA TYR A 105 8.17 -0.32 -11.05
C TYR A 105 7.31 -0.96 -9.94
N ALA A 106 6.74 -2.13 -10.20
CA ALA A 106 5.92 -2.86 -9.23
C ALA A 106 6.72 -3.25 -7.98
N TRP A 107 7.99 -3.64 -8.16
CA TRP A 107 8.92 -3.88 -7.05
C TRP A 107 9.14 -2.63 -6.20
N THR A 108 9.40 -1.49 -6.84
CA THR A 108 9.63 -0.21 -6.15
C THR A 108 8.41 0.15 -5.30
N LEU A 109 7.20 0.10 -5.88
CA LEU A 109 5.98 0.44 -5.16
C LEU A 109 5.69 -0.52 -3.99
N GLY A 110 5.83 -1.83 -4.20
CA GLY A 110 5.67 -2.81 -3.12
C GLY A 110 6.70 -2.63 -1.99
N SER A 111 7.91 -2.21 -2.33
CA SER A 111 8.98 -1.94 -1.36
C SER A 111 8.72 -0.67 -0.55
N LEU A 112 8.21 0.38 -1.20
CA LEU A 112 7.76 1.60 -0.53
C LEU A 112 6.61 1.31 0.45
N PHE A 113 5.66 0.46 0.06
CA PHE A 113 4.58 0.04 0.94
C PHE A 113 5.08 -0.75 2.16
N LEU A 114 6.04 -1.68 1.97
CA LEU A 114 6.69 -2.37 3.09
C LEU A 114 7.48 -1.42 4.01
N ALA A 115 8.15 -0.42 3.43
CA ALA A 115 8.84 0.60 4.20
C ALA A 115 7.87 1.46 5.02
N TYR A 116 6.73 1.83 4.44
CA TYR A 116 5.62 2.45 5.14
C TYR A 116 5.14 1.60 6.32
N LEU A 117 4.86 0.30 6.13
CA LEU A 117 4.41 -0.59 7.22
C LEU A 117 5.43 -0.63 8.37
N THR A 118 6.72 -0.66 8.03
CA THR A 118 7.80 -0.64 9.01
C THR A 118 7.82 0.69 9.77
N ALA A 119 7.77 1.81 9.06
CA ALA A 119 7.79 3.15 9.64
C ALA A 119 6.54 3.44 10.49
N ASP A 120 5.35 3.07 10.02
CA ASP A 120 4.08 3.23 10.75
C ASP A 120 4.06 2.39 12.03
N THR A 121 4.61 1.18 11.99
CA THR A 121 4.78 0.36 13.21
C THR A 121 5.72 1.05 14.20
N ALA A 122 6.89 1.50 13.75
CA ALA A 122 7.86 2.17 14.61
C ALA A 122 7.30 3.47 15.22
N ILE A 123 6.69 4.32 14.40
CA ILE A 123 6.05 5.56 14.86
C ILE A 123 4.86 5.23 15.78
N GLY A 124 4.03 4.26 15.43
CA GLY A 124 2.84 3.90 16.18
C GLY A 124 3.12 3.39 17.58
N LEU A 125 4.20 2.63 17.77
CA LEU A 125 4.65 2.19 19.09
C LEU A 125 5.09 3.35 19.99
N ILE A 126 5.51 4.48 19.41
CA ILE A 126 6.01 5.65 20.15
C ILE A 126 4.91 6.70 20.35
N GLU A 127 4.18 7.05 19.29
CA GLU A 127 3.33 8.25 19.24
C GLU A 127 1.84 7.98 19.47
N TYR A 128 1.38 6.75 19.19
CA TYR A 128 -0.01 6.32 19.33
C TYR A 128 -0.14 4.83 19.72
N PRO A 129 0.55 4.36 20.78
CA PRO A 129 0.56 2.93 21.13
C PRO A 129 -0.83 2.38 21.44
N SER A 130 -1.75 3.23 21.92
CA SER A 130 -3.15 2.85 22.18
C SER A 130 -3.96 2.54 20.93
N GLN A 131 -3.48 2.90 19.74
CA GLN A 131 -4.11 2.56 18.46
C GLN A 131 -3.54 1.28 17.85
N PHE A 132 -2.39 0.80 18.34
CA PHE A 132 -1.71 -0.39 17.82
C PHE A 132 -2.23 -1.67 18.50
N GLY A 133 -3.50 -1.98 18.26
CA GLY A 133 -4.16 -3.20 18.75
C GLY A 133 -3.64 -4.47 18.06
N ILE A 134 -3.94 -5.64 18.63
CA ILE A 134 -3.56 -6.94 18.06
C ILE A 134 -4.11 -7.09 16.63
N ILE A 135 -5.40 -6.79 16.43
CA ILE A 135 -6.04 -6.94 15.13
C ILE A 135 -5.80 -5.71 14.24
N SER A 136 -5.96 -4.51 14.79
CA SER A 136 -5.89 -3.25 14.01
C SER A 136 -4.46 -2.82 13.65
N GLY A 137 -3.44 -3.35 14.33
CA GLY A 137 -2.04 -3.05 14.06
C GLY A 137 -1.25 -4.32 13.72
N TRP A 138 -1.02 -5.20 14.70
CA TRP A 138 -0.07 -6.31 14.53
C TRP A 138 -0.44 -7.29 13.42
N VAL A 139 -1.64 -7.89 13.48
CA VAL A 139 -2.09 -8.87 12.47
C VAL A 139 -2.22 -8.22 11.10
N HIS A 140 -2.69 -6.98 11.05
CA HIS A 140 -2.86 -6.24 9.80
C HIS A 140 -1.52 -5.94 9.10
N HIS A 141 -0.57 -5.34 9.82
CA HIS A 141 0.73 -4.96 9.26
C HIS A 141 1.61 -6.19 8.96
N ILE A 142 1.62 -7.19 9.83
CA ILE A 142 2.34 -8.46 9.57
C ILE A 142 1.69 -9.18 8.39
N GLY A 143 0.36 -9.25 8.36
CA GLY A 143 -0.38 -9.90 7.27
C GLY A 143 -0.06 -9.26 5.92
N TYR A 144 -0.12 -7.94 5.82
CA TYR A 144 0.27 -7.25 4.59
C TYR A 144 1.74 -7.44 4.24
N ALA A 145 2.65 -7.40 5.23
CA ALA A 145 4.06 -7.63 4.95
C ALA A 145 4.31 -9.02 4.36
N VAL A 146 3.67 -10.04 4.92
CA VAL A 146 3.73 -11.43 4.43
C VAL A 146 3.15 -11.53 3.02
N VAL A 147 1.97 -10.95 2.77
CA VAL A 147 1.34 -10.98 1.43
C VAL A 147 2.24 -10.32 0.39
N VAL A 148 2.77 -9.12 0.67
CA VAL A 148 3.62 -8.38 -0.28
C VAL A 148 4.90 -9.16 -0.59
N VAL A 149 5.59 -9.65 0.43
CA VAL A 149 6.82 -10.45 0.23
C VAL A 149 6.51 -11.73 -0.55
N THR A 150 5.41 -12.42 -0.22
CA THR A 150 4.99 -13.62 -0.94
C THR A 150 4.70 -13.31 -2.41
N GLN A 151 4.03 -12.20 -2.70
CA GLN A 151 3.75 -11.78 -4.07
C GLN A 151 5.03 -11.41 -4.85
N MET A 152 6.02 -10.81 -4.19
CA MET A 152 7.36 -10.61 -4.79
C MET A 152 8.06 -11.95 -5.05
N GLN A 153 7.94 -12.91 -4.14
CA GLN A 153 8.50 -14.25 -4.29
C GLN A 153 7.86 -15.02 -5.46
N MET A 154 6.56 -14.84 -5.69
CA MET A 154 5.81 -15.43 -6.81
C MET A 154 5.96 -14.66 -8.13
N GLY A 155 6.49 -13.43 -8.09
CA GLY A 155 6.58 -12.56 -9.28
C GLY A 155 5.23 -11.98 -9.70
N GLN A 156 4.36 -11.74 -8.73
CA GLN A 156 2.98 -11.27 -8.90
C GLN A 156 2.70 -9.99 -8.11
N ILE A 157 3.74 -9.28 -7.67
CA ILE A 157 3.58 -8.06 -6.88
C ILE A 157 2.73 -7.00 -7.59
N GLY A 158 2.84 -6.90 -8.91
CA GLY A 158 1.99 -6.02 -9.72
C GLY A 158 0.50 -6.34 -9.58
N ALA A 159 0.10 -7.61 -9.50
CA ALA A 159 -1.30 -8.01 -9.33
C ALA A 159 -1.88 -7.51 -8.00
N TYR A 160 -1.12 -7.69 -6.91
CA TYR A 160 -1.51 -7.19 -5.60
C TYR A 160 -1.66 -5.66 -5.61
N LEU A 161 -0.72 -4.95 -6.22
CA LEU A 161 -0.73 -3.49 -6.29
C LEU A 161 -1.84 -2.93 -7.17
N THR A 162 -2.18 -3.61 -8.28
CA THR A 162 -3.32 -3.28 -9.15
C THR A 162 -4.60 -3.19 -8.31
N MET A 163 -4.93 -4.25 -7.57
CA MET A 163 -6.16 -4.29 -6.76
C MET A 163 -6.06 -3.39 -5.52
N GLY A 164 -4.90 -3.39 -4.87
CA GLY A 164 -4.65 -2.56 -3.68
C GLY A 164 -4.83 -1.07 -3.98
N SER A 165 -4.29 -0.57 -5.09
CA SER A 165 -4.41 0.84 -5.46
C SER A 165 -5.85 1.31 -5.65
N ALA A 166 -6.72 0.43 -6.15
CA ALA A 166 -8.13 0.72 -6.31
C ALA A 166 -8.81 0.81 -4.93
N MET A 167 -8.58 -0.17 -4.06
CA MET A 167 -9.13 -0.21 -2.69
C MET A 167 -8.75 1.01 -1.84
N GLU A 168 -7.54 1.54 -2.02
CA GLU A 168 -7.03 2.67 -1.25
C GLU A 168 -7.81 3.98 -1.47
N VAL A 169 -8.59 4.09 -2.56
CA VAL A 169 -9.50 5.23 -2.76
C VAL A 169 -10.48 5.36 -1.59
N SER A 170 -11.05 4.24 -1.14
CA SER A 170 -11.93 4.23 0.03
C SER A 170 -11.17 4.60 1.30
N THR A 171 -9.93 4.12 1.46
CA THR A 171 -9.07 4.43 2.60
C THR A 171 -8.79 5.93 2.72
N VAL A 172 -8.59 6.66 1.60
CA VAL A 172 -8.39 8.12 1.64
C VAL A 172 -9.58 8.83 2.27
N PHE A 173 -10.80 8.52 1.82
CA PHE A 173 -12.01 9.16 2.37
C PHE A 173 -12.24 8.80 3.83
N LEU A 174 -11.97 7.54 4.19
CA LEU A 174 -12.02 7.11 5.58
C LEU A 174 -10.99 7.88 6.42
N ALA A 175 -9.75 7.94 5.98
CA ALA A 175 -8.66 8.59 6.71
C ALA A 175 -8.92 10.08 6.95
N LEU A 176 -9.41 10.79 5.94
CA LEU A 176 -9.83 12.19 6.07
C LEU A 176 -10.91 12.36 7.15
N GLY A 177 -11.94 11.51 7.13
CA GLY A 177 -13.02 11.53 8.13
C GLY A 177 -12.56 11.17 9.55
N MET A 178 -11.50 10.36 9.67
CA MET A 178 -10.91 9.98 10.95
C MET A 178 -9.98 11.06 11.53
N ILE A 179 -9.35 11.86 10.67
CA ILE A 179 -8.59 13.06 11.06
C ILE A 179 -9.52 14.19 11.47
N ASN A 180 -10.56 14.45 10.68
CA ASN A 180 -11.57 15.46 10.97
C ASN A 180 -12.95 14.97 10.52
N LYS A 181 -13.91 14.91 11.45
CA LYS A 181 -15.28 14.51 11.13
C LYS A 181 -15.93 15.42 10.07
N ALA A 182 -15.54 16.69 9.99
CA ALA A 182 -16.05 17.62 8.98
C ALA A 182 -15.57 17.30 7.56
N TRP A 183 -14.49 16.54 7.40
CA TRP A 183 -13.97 16.09 6.11
C TRP A 183 -14.51 14.72 5.69
N ARG A 184 -15.42 14.15 6.49
CA ARG A 184 -16.00 12.84 6.23
C ARG A 184 -17.04 12.92 5.12
N HIS A 185 -16.83 12.16 4.06
CA HIS A 185 -17.78 12.02 2.95
C HIS A 185 -18.28 10.57 2.86
N ASP A 186 -19.21 10.21 3.75
CA ASP A 186 -19.71 8.82 3.92
C ASP A 186 -20.29 8.21 2.65
N LEU A 187 -20.96 9.01 1.82
CA LEU A 187 -21.51 8.55 0.55
C LEU A 187 -20.40 8.15 -0.44
N ILE A 188 -19.33 8.94 -0.52
CA ILE A 188 -18.20 8.68 -1.42
C ILE A 188 -17.41 7.47 -0.92
N PHE A 189 -17.19 7.37 0.39
CA PHE A 189 -16.58 6.19 1.01
C PHE A 189 -17.38 4.91 0.72
N GLY A 190 -18.70 4.94 0.91
CA GLY A 190 -19.56 3.79 0.67
C GLY A 190 -19.60 3.38 -0.81
N ILE A 191 -19.77 4.33 -1.73
CA ILE A 191 -19.80 4.06 -3.18
C ILE A 191 -18.46 3.47 -3.65
N THR A 192 -17.34 4.07 -3.27
CA THR A 192 -16.01 3.58 -3.67
C THR A 192 -15.78 2.17 -3.10
N SER A 193 -16.07 1.94 -1.83
CA SER A 193 -15.92 0.62 -1.21
C SER A 193 -16.76 -0.44 -1.92
N VAL A 194 -18.05 -0.18 -2.17
CA VAL A 194 -18.95 -1.16 -2.79
C VAL A 194 -18.57 -1.43 -4.23
N LEU A 195 -18.35 -0.39 -5.06
CA LEU A 195 -18.00 -0.57 -6.47
C LEU A 195 -16.69 -1.36 -6.63
N LEU A 196 -15.72 -1.09 -5.77
CA LEU A 196 -14.43 -1.79 -5.79
C LEU A 196 -14.55 -3.24 -5.33
N PHE A 197 -15.34 -3.53 -4.29
CA PHE A 197 -15.57 -4.91 -3.84
C PHE A 197 -16.34 -5.75 -4.88
N THR A 198 -17.28 -5.16 -5.62
CA THR A 198 -18.09 -5.87 -6.63
C THR A 198 -17.35 -6.25 -7.91
N GLN A 199 -16.16 -5.68 -8.16
CA GLN A 199 -15.31 -6.07 -9.31
C GLN A 199 -14.23 -7.09 -8.95
N ILE A 200 -14.16 -7.50 -7.68
CA ILE A 200 -13.17 -8.46 -7.15
C ILE A 200 -13.78 -9.87 -7.00
N LEU A 201 -15.10 -10.01 -7.07
CA LEU A 201 -15.86 -11.27 -7.05
C LEU A 201 -16.40 -11.61 -8.43
#